data_AF-A0A7H8LTH3-F1
#
_entry.id   AF-A0A7H8LTH3-F1
#
_cell.length_a   1.000
_cell.length_b   1.000
_cell.length_c   1.000
_cell.angle_alpha   90.00
_cell.angle_beta   90.00
_cell.angle_gamma   90.00
#
_symmetry.space_group_name_H-M   'P 1'
#
loop_
_entity.id
_entity.type
_entity.pdbx_description
1 polymer ?
#
loop_
_entity_poly.entity_id
_entity_poly.type
_entity_poly.pdbx_seq_one_letter_code
_entity_poly.pdbx_strand_id
1 'polypeptide(L)'
;MTLEMLLAALIGGAIGLAELVARYRDKPVSAALSPGGLLFVFVNASASIVALIAITAAGWTFGLPDTTPLASIMVVRVIAAGLGSAAVLRMSFAPAQSQAAGTGPVSLLNGILRLTDGELERKRALSRLSHNDLSGLSFERDHAALAELCCHLMREFDLAEAQRLGGLAAELSSRDDLTDADKLDCWGLELTRLVGERALRQAARRLRDRPRDEPRPAEPAEPAPAPDTDHLVETVPPPRSPIAKTSRLAASTGGRTERKSFSDI
;
A
#
# COMPACT_ATOMS: atom_id res chain seq x y z
N MET A 1 41.07 19.04 -13.78
CA MET A 1 40.02 18.37 -14.59
C MET A 1 39.62 17.00 -14.06
N THR A 2 40.51 16.00 -13.94
CA THR A 2 40.12 14.65 -13.45
C THR A 2 39.51 14.65 -12.04
N LEU A 3 40.14 15.34 -11.09
CA LEU A 3 39.63 15.49 -9.72
C LEU A 3 38.25 16.17 -9.69
N GLU A 4 38.07 17.21 -10.52
CA GLU A 4 36.82 17.98 -10.60
C GLU A 4 35.67 17.12 -11.12
N MET A 5 35.94 16.33 -12.17
CA MET A 5 34.98 15.37 -12.72
C MET A 5 34.58 14.32 -11.69
N LEU A 6 35.55 13.80 -10.91
CA LEU A 6 35.28 12.85 -9.84
C LEU A 6 34.37 13.49 -8.76
N LEU A 7 34.69 14.71 -8.31
CA LEU A 7 33.89 15.41 -7.30
C LEU A 7 32.46 15.71 -7.81
N ALA A 8 32.33 16.16 -9.07
CA ALA A 8 31.02 16.41 -9.67
C ALA A 8 30.20 15.10 -9.78
N ALA A 9 30.84 14.01 -10.21
CA ALA A 9 30.21 12.69 -10.27
C ALA A 9 29.75 12.20 -8.90
N LEU A 10 30.55 12.41 -7.84
CA LEU A 10 30.19 12.05 -6.47
C LEU A 10 28.97 12.86 -5.98
N ILE A 11 28.92 14.16 -6.25
CA ILE A 11 27.75 14.99 -5.88
C ILE A 11 26.51 14.52 -6.64
N GLY A 12 26.59 14.38 -7.97
CA GLY A 12 25.47 13.91 -8.79
C GLY A 12 24.98 12.53 -8.37
N GLY A 13 25.90 11.58 -8.20
CA GLY A 13 25.60 10.24 -7.73
C GLY A 13 24.98 10.21 -6.34
N ALA A 14 25.47 11.02 -5.40
CA ALA A 14 24.91 11.13 -4.05
C ALA A 14 23.47 11.69 -4.08
N ILE A 15 23.19 12.68 -4.93
CA ILE A 15 21.83 13.21 -5.11
C ILE A 15 20.91 12.14 -5.69
N GLY A 16 21.35 11.42 -6.72
CA GLY A 16 20.59 10.32 -7.31
C GLY A 16 20.31 9.19 -6.30
N LEU A 17 21.30 8.84 -5.49
CA LEU A 17 21.14 7.85 -4.43
C LEU A 17 20.17 8.32 -3.34
N ALA A 18 20.28 9.57 -2.90
CA ALA A 18 19.37 10.15 -1.91
C ALA A 18 17.92 10.14 -2.39
N GLU A 19 17.69 10.47 -3.67
CA GLU A 19 16.35 10.39 -4.27
C GLU A 19 15.81 8.96 -4.28
N LEU A 20 16.66 7.98 -4.61
CA LEU A 20 16.27 6.58 -4.61
C LEU A 20 15.91 6.07 -3.20
N VAL A 21 16.71 6.44 -2.19
CA VAL A 21 16.42 6.11 -0.78
C VAL A 21 15.11 6.75 -0.32
N ALA A 22 14.87 8.01 -0.70
CA ALA A 22 13.65 8.72 -0.35
C ALA A 22 12.40 8.10 -1.02
N ARG A 23 12.55 7.55 -2.23
CA ARG A 23 11.49 6.88 -3.00
C ARG A 23 11.19 5.47 -2.50
N TYR A 24 12.21 4.67 -2.18
CA TYR A 24 12.08 3.26 -1.79
C TYR A 24 12.32 3.02 -0.30
N ARG A 25 11.60 3.76 0.57
CA ARG A 25 11.81 3.77 2.02
C ARG A 25 11.77 2.38 2.68
N ASP A 26 10.97 1.47 2.15
CA ASP A 26 10.80 0.13 2.73
C ASP A 26 11.92 -0.85 2.37
N LYS A 27 12.59 -0.65 1.22
CA LYS A 27 13.68 -1.52 0.72
C LYS A 27 14.79 -0.70 0.04
N PRO A 28 15.42 0.28 0.74
CA PRO A 28 16.31 1.26 0.12
C PRO A 28 17.57 0.61 -0.43
N VAL A 29 18.16 -0.33 0.31
CA VAL A 29 19.37 -1.06 -0.10
C VAL A 29 19.09 -1.91 -1.34
N SER A 30 17.94 -2.60 -1.38
CA SER A 30 17.57 -3.41 -2.54
C SER A 30 17.31 -2.57 -3.78
N ALA A 31 16.78 -1.36 -3.62
CA ALA A 31 16.59 -0.44 -4.73
C ALA A 31 17.94 0.10 -5.21
N ALA A 32 18.82 0.55 -4.31
CA ALA A 32 20.15 1.08 -4.64
C ALA A 32 21.05 0.09 -5.37
N LEU A 33 20.98 -1.19 -5.01
CA LEU A 33 21.79 -2.24 -5.63
C LEU A 33 21.09 -2.96 -6.79
N SER A 34 19.88 -2.52 -7.17
CA SER A 34 19.22 -3.05 -8.37
C SER A 34 19.89 -2.49 -9.63
N PRO A 35 19.98 -3.25 -10.74
CA PRO A 35 20.44 -2.74 -12.03
C PRO A 35 19.80 -1.40 -12.42
N GLY A 36 18.48 -1.26 -12.24
CA GLY A 36 17.78 0.01 -12.49
C GLY A 36 18.23 1.15 -11.56
N GLY A 37 18.41 0.87 -10.27
CA GLY A 37 18.92 1.84 -9.29
C GLY A 37 20.37 2.26 -9.57
N LEU A 38 21.22 1.32 -9.93
CA LEU A 38 22.61 1.59 -10.33
C LEU A 38 22.67 2.44 -11.61
N LEU A 39 21.84 2.12 -12.61
CA LEU A 39 21.71 2.92 -13.82
C LEU A 39 21.22 4.34 -13.51
N PHE A 40 20.26 4.48 -12.59
CA PHE A 40 19.75 5.78 -12.15
C PHE A 40 20.86 6.64 -11.53
N VAL A 41 21.65 6.08 -10.61
CA VAL A 41 22.80 6.77 -9.98
C VAL A 41 23.86 7.11 -11.02
N PHE A 42 24.15 6.19 -11.95
CA PHE A 42 25.09 6.40 -13.04
C PHE A 42 24.70 7.56 -13.96
N VAL A 43 23.42 7.65 -14.34
CA VAL A 43 22.91 8.75 -15.17
C VAL A 43 23.05 10.09 -14.45
N ASN A 44 22.76 10.14 -13.15
CA ASN A 44 22.94 11.36 -12.36
C ASN A 44 24.41 11.78 -12.26
N ALA A 45 25.31 10.86 -11.96
CA ALA A 45 26.75 11.13 -11.91
C ALA A 45 27.29 11.61 -13.27
N SER A 46 26.88 10.96 -14.36
CA SER A 46 27.28 11.31 -15.72
C SER A 46 26.77 12.69 -16.13
N ALA A 47 25.52 13.03 -15.77
CA ALA A 47 24.96 14.35 -16.04
C ALA A 47 25.73 15.47 -15.33
N SER A 48 26.20 15.24 -14.11
CA SER A 48 27.05 16.21 -13.39
C SER A 48 28.41 16.41 -14.05
N ILE A 49 29.03 15.34 -14.59
CA ILE A 49 30.26 15.46 -15.38
C ILE A 49 30.02 16.29 -16.64
N VAL A 50 28.95 15.99 -17.39
CA VAL A 50 28.60 16.72 -18.61
C VAL A 50 28.34 18.21 -18.31
N ALA A 51 27.62 18.50 -17.22
CA ALA A 51 27.38 19.86 -16.77
C ALA A 51 28.69 20.58 -16.42
N LEU A 52 29.62 19.92 -15.73
CA LEU A 52 30.93 20.49 -15.40
C LEU A 52 31.75 20.81 -16.65
N ILE A 53 31.76 19.91 -17.63
CA ILE A 53 32.43 20.12 -18.92
C ILE A 53 31.84 21.34 -19.62
N ALA A 54 30.51 21.45 -19.69
CA ALA A 54 29.83 22.59 -20.31
C ALA A 54 30.15 23.91 -19.60
N ILE A 55 30.06 23.95 -18.27
CA ILE A 55 30.39 25.12 -17.43
C ILE A 55 31.84 25.57 -17.66
N THR A 56 32.77 24.61 -17.71
CA THR A 56 34.19 24.89 -17.88
C THR A 56 34.50 25.37 -19.29
N ALA A 57 33.95 24.71 -20.31
CA ALA A 57 34.12 25.07 -21.72
C ALA A 57 33.52 26.44 -22.04
N ALA A 58 32.40 26.80 -21.41
CA ALA A 58 31.77 28.11 -21.56
C ALA A 58 32.48 29.22 -20.75
N GLY A 59 33.50 28.88 -19.95
CA GLY A 59 34.23 29.85 -19.14
C GLY A 59 33.41 30.43 -17.98
N TRP A 60 32.31 29.79 -17.57
CA TRP A 60 31.43 30.36 -16.53
C TRP A 60 32.13 30.45 -15.18
N THR A 61 32.22 31.65 -14.61
CA THR A 61 32.80 31.91 -13.28
C THR A 61 31.74 32.23 -12.23
N PHE A 62 30.45 32.26 -12.61
CA PHE A 62 29.33 32.57 -11.74
C PHE A 62 29.48 33.92 -11.01
N GLY A 63 30.08 34.92 -11.67
CA GLY A 63 30.25 36.27 -11.13
C GLY A 63 31.43 36.43 -10.17
N LEU A 64 32.30 35.42 -10.03
CA LEU A 64 33.53 35.54 -9.26
C LEU A 64 34.54 36.48 -9.96
N PRO A 65 35.22 37.39 -9.22
CA PRO A 65 36.27 38.25 -9.79
C PRO A 65 37.42 37.45 -10.42
N ASP A 66 38.08 38.02 -11.42
CA ASP A 66 39.25 37.39 -12.08
C ASP A 66 40.45 37.20 -11.14
N THR A 67 40.49 37.94 -10.02
CA THR A 67 41.49 37.79 -8.96
C THR A 67 41.24 36.61 -8.02
N THR A 68 40.10 35.92 -8.18
CA THR A 68 39.71 34.80 -7.31
C THR A 68 40.66 33.62 -7.50
N PRO A 69 41.12 32.96 -6.42
CA PRO A 69 41.92 31.76 -6.52
C PRO A 69 41.24 30.67 -7.36
N LEU A 70 42.02 30.00 -8.21
CA LEU A 70 41.51 28.96 -9.12
C LEU A 70 40.76 27.84 -8.36
N ALA A 71 41.22 27.52 -7.14
CA ALA A 71 40.56 26.53 -6.28
C ALA A 71 39.13 26.93 -5.90
N SER A 72 38.86 28.21 -5.64
CA SER A 72 37.51 28.69 -5.32
C SER A 72 36.59 28.63 -6.53
N ILE A 73 37.10 29.01 -7.71
CA ILE A 73 36.36 28.89 -8.98
C ILE A 73 36.00 27.42 -9.25
N MET A 74 36.97 26.52 -9.03
CA MET A 74 36.79 25.07 -9.18
C MET A 74 35.67 24.54 -8.28
N VAL A 75 35.68 24.87 -6.99
CA VAL A 75 34.66 24.43 -6.02
C VAL A 75 33.27 24.89 -6.47
N VAL A 76 33.12 26.16 -6.85
CA VAL A 76 31.82 26.70 -7.30
C VAL A 76 31.33 25.99 -8.55
N ARG A 77 32.20 25.77 -9.55
CA ARG A 77 31.84 25.05 -10.78
C ARG A 77 31.38 23.62 -10.51
N VAL A 78 32.08 22.89 -9.63
CA VAL A 78 31.74 21.52 -9.26
C VAL A 78 30.39 21.45 -8.54
N ILE A 79 30.14 22.34 -7.57
CA ILE A 79 28.85 22.42 -6.87
C ILE A 79 27.73 22.79 -7.83
N ALA A 80 27.94 23.81 -8.67
CA ALA A 80 26.96 24.25 -9.66
C ALA A 80 26.66 23.15 -10.69
N ALA A 81 27.66 22.40 -11.12
CA ALA A 81 27.48 21.25 -12.02
C ALA A 81 26.64 20.15 -11.37
N GLY A 82 26.95 19.75 -10.13
CA GLY A 82 26.26 18.70 -9.41
C GLY A 82 24.79 19.02 -9.12
N LEU A 83 24.52 20.21 -8.56
CA LEU A 83 23.16 20.66 -8.25
C LEU A 83 22.38 21.01 -9.52
N GLY A 84 23.02 21.71 -10.45
CA GLY A 84 22.42 22.17 -11.70
C GLY A 84 22.01 21.01 -12.61
N SER A 85 22.86 19.98 -12.75
CA SER A 85 22.49 18.79 -13.51
C SER A 85 21.27 18.09 -12.91
N ALA A 86 21.20 18.01 -11.58
CA ALA A 86 20.07 17.40 -10.89
C ALA A 86 18.78 18.22 -11.08
N ALA A 87 18.87 19.55 -11.11
CA ALA A 87 17.72 20.41 -11.43
C ALA A 87 17.25 20.20 -12.87
N VAL A 88 18.18 20.21 -13.84
CA VAL A 88 17.88 20.02 -15.27
C VAL A 88 17.27 18.65 -15.55
N LEU A 89 17.80 17.58 -14.95
CA LEU A 89 17.27 16.23 -15.11
C LEU A 89 15.81 16.08 -14.63
N ARG A 90 15.36 16.95 -13.72
CA ARG A 90 13.99 16.97 -13.20
C ARG A 90 13.05 17.88 -13.97
N MET A 91 13.57 18.65 -14.93
CA MET A 91 12.74 19.48 -15.79
C MET A 91 11.92 18.61 -16.75
N SER A 92 10.63 18.92 -16.84
CA SER A 92 9.73 18.40 -17.86
C SER A 92 9.51 19.49 -18.90
N PHE A 93 9.70 19.16 -20.18
CA PHE A 93 9.26 20.03 -21.27
C PHE A 93 7.96 19.44 -21.84
N ALA A 94 6.86 20.14 -21.66
CA ALA A 94 5.59 19.80 -22.29
C ALA A 94 5.29 20.86 -23.36
N PRO A 95 5.15 20.47 -24.65
CA PRO A 95 4.60 21.36 -25.65
C PRO A 95 3.18 21.77 -25.23
N ALA A 96 2.85 23.06 -25.37
CA ALA A 96 1.56 23.64 -24.94
C ALA A 96 0.30 23.02 -25.60
N GLN A 97 0.45 22.09 -26.54
CA GLN A 97 -0.64 21.45 -27.29
C GLN A 97 -0.72 19.93 -27.16
N SER A 98 0.18 19.25 -26.42
CA SER A 98 0.12 17.79 -26.30
C SER A 98 -0.34 17.34 -24.92
N GLN A 99 -1.51 16.69 -24.86
CA GLN A 99 -1.92 15.85 -23.72
C GLN A 99 -1.07 14.57 -23.56
N ALA A 100 -0.08 14.38 -24.43
CA ALA A 100 0.86 13.28 -24.35
C ALA A 100 2.03 13.64 -23.41
N ALA A 101 2.44 12.64 -22.62
CA ALA A 101 3.51 12.67 -21.62
C ALA A 101 4.64 13.68 -21.93
N GLY A 102 4.98 14.50 -20.93
CA GLY A 102 6.07 15.47 -21.02
C GLY A 102 7.33 14.85 -21.63
N THR A 103 7.84 15.46 -22.69
CA THR A 103 9.03 15.02 -23.40
C THR A 103 10.22 15.74 -22.79
N GLY A 104 11.00 15.07 -21.95
CA GLY A 104 12.15 15.71 -21.30
C GLY A 104 13.02 14.75 -20.52
N PRO A 105 14.14 15.24 -19.95
CA PRO A 105 15.07 14.43 -19.16
C PRO A 105 14.40 13.64 -18.04
N VAL A 106 13.35 14.20 -17.43
CA VAL A 106 12.58 13.52 -16.39
C VAL A 106 11.85 12.26 -16.89
N SER A 107 11.47 12.20 -18.16
CA SER A 107 10.83 11.02 -18.76
C SER A 107 11.81 9.86 -18.86
N LEU A 108 13.07 10.13 -19.22
CA LEU A 108 14.14 9.14 -19.20
C LEU A 108 14.34 8.57 -17.80
N LEU A 109 14.44 9.45 -16.78
CA LEU A 109 14.58 9.04 -15.39
C LEU A 109 13.39 8.18 -14.93
N ASN A 110 12.16 8.57 -15.29
CA ASN A 110 10.97 7.79 -15.00
C ASN A 110 10.99 6.42 -15.67
N GLY A 111 11.49 6.32 -16.91
CA GLY A 111 11.69 5.05 -17.61
C GLY A 111 12.64 4.12 -16.85
N ILE A 112 13.78 4.66 -16.36
CA ILE A 112 14.74 3.89 -15.56
C ILE A 112 14.12 3.45 -14.23
N LEU A 113 13.40 4.33 -13.55
CA LEU A 113 12.73 4.00 -12.29
C LEU A 113 11.67 2.90 -12.45
N ARG A 114 11.00 2.82 -13.61
CA ARG A 114 10.09 1.70 -13.93
C ARG A 114 10.83 0.35 -14.04
N LEU A 115 12.07 0.34 -14.51
CA LEU A 115 12.89 -0.88 -14.53
C LEU A 115 13.19 -1.34 -13.09
N THR A 116 13.58 -0.40 -12.22
CA THR A 116 13.78 -0.64 -10.79
C THR A 116 12.50 -1.20 -10.15
N ASP A 117 11.35 -0.57 -10.42
CA ASP A 117 10.04 -1.02 -9.91
C ASP A 117 9.74 -2.47 -10.33
N GLY A 118 9.91 -2.81 -11.61
CA GLY A 118 9.67 -4.15 -12.11
C GLY A 118 10.60 -5.23 -11.53
N GLU A 119 11.87 -4.90 -11.28
CA GLU A 119 12.82 -5.82 -10.63
C GLU A 119 12.50 -6.03 -9.14
N LEU A 120 12.18 -4.96 -8.42
CA LEU A 120 11.72 -5.06 -7.04
C LEU A 120 10.41 -5.85 -6.95
N GLU A 121 9.49 -5.65 -7.89
CA GLU A 121 8.25 -6.42 -7.98
C GLU A 121 8.53 -7.90 -8.25
N ARG A 122 9.43 -8.24 -9.17
CA ARG A 122 9.84 -9.64 -9.42
C ARG A 122 10.46 -10.29 -8.19
N LYS A 123 11.36 -9.58 -7.48
CA LYS A 123 11.93 -10.06 -6.20
C LYS A 123 10.87 -10.24 -5.12
N ARG A 124 9.89 -9.32 -5.04
CA ARG A 124 8.75 -9.46 -4.12
C ARG A 124 7.87 -10.66 -4.48
N ALA A 125 7.58 -10.87 -5.76
CA ALA A 125 6.78 -12.00 -6.22
C ALA A 125 7.43 -13.33 -5.86
N LEU A 126 8.75 -13.46 -6.07
CA LEU A 126 9.51 -14.66 -5.67
C LEU A 126 9.53 -14.86 -4.14
N SER A 127 9.70 -13.78 -3.37
CA SER A 127 9.72 -13.84 -1.90
C SER A 127 8.38 -14.26 -1.31
N ARG A 128 7.26 -13.90 -1.95
CA ARG A 128 5.91 -14.22 -1.49
C ARG A 128 5.60 -15.72 -1.58
N LEU A 129 6.20 -16.42 -2.53
CA LEU A 129 6.06 -17.87 -2.68
C LEU A 129 7.13 -18.65 -1.90
N SER A 130 8.21 -18.00 -1.45
CA SER A 130 9.32 -18.68 -0.78
C SER A 130 9.19 -18.75 0.75
N HIS A 131 8.34 -17.92 1.36
CA HIS A 131 8.17 -17.89 2.81
C HIS A 131 6.95 -18.71 3.22
N ASN A 132 7.17 -19.76 4.00
CA ASN A 132 6.11 -20.57 4.60
C ASN A 132 5.52 -19.86 5.84
N ASP A 133 5.16 -18.58 5.70
CA ASP A 133 4.69 -17.75 6.81
C ASP A 133 3.35 -18.25 7.39
N LEU A 134 2.58 -18.96 6.57
CA LEU A 134 1.29 -19.57 6.89
C LEU A 134 1.42 -21.04 7.31
N SER A 135 2.64 -21.56 7.47
CA SER A 135 2.89 -22.96 7.88
C SER A 135 2.07 -23.34 9.12
N GLY A 136 1.32 -24.43 9.06
CA GLY A 136 0.53 -24.94 10.18
C GLY A 136 -0.86 -24.30 10.33
N LEU A 137 -1.24 -23.40 9.42
CA LEU A 137 -2.63 -23.00 9.20
C LEU A 137 -3.23 -23.84 8.06
N SER A 138 -4.56 -23.85 8.00
CA SER A 138 -5.35 -24.50 6.95
C SER A 138 -6.28 -23.47 6.32
N PHE A 139 -6.44 -23.49 5.00
CA PHE A 139 -7.38 -22.58 4.35
C PHE A 139 -8.79 -22.86 4.84
N GLU A 140 -9.26 -24.11 4.79
CA GLU A 140 -10.62 -24.48 5.20
C GLU A 140 -10.99 -23.99 6.61
N ARG A 141 -10.06 -24.07 7.55
CA ARG A 141 -10.31 -23.71 8.94
C ARG A 141 -10.03 -22.25 9.27
N ASP A 142 -8.93 -21.71 8.75
CA ASP A 142 -8.30 -20.53 9.32
C ASP A 142 -8.46 -19.28 8.42
N HIS A 143 -8.93 -19.43 7.17
CA HIS A 143 -9.01 -18.32 6.19
C HIS A 143 -9.82 -17.11 6.69
N ALA A 144 -10.98 -17.36 7.30
CA ALA A 144 -11.89 -16.31 7.77
C ALA A 144 -11.29 -15.55 8.97
N ALA A 145 -10.78 -16.28 9.98
CA ALA A 145 -10.16 -15.69 11.16
C ALA A 145 -8.88 -14.92 10.80
N LEU A 146 -8.11 -15.42 9.83
CA LEU A 146 -6.92 -14.73 9.34
C LEU A 146 -7.27 -13.42 8.63
N ALA A 147 -8.31 -13.42 7.78
CA ALA A 147 -8.78 -12.21 7.13
C ALA A 147 -9.33 -11.19 8.14
N GLU A 148 -10.09 -11.63 9.13
CA GLU A 148 -10.61 -10.76 10.18
C GLU A 148 -9.47 -10.05 10.94
N LEU A 149 -8.43 -10.80 11.36
CA LEU A 149 -7.26 -10.22 12.00
C LEU A 149 -6.55 -9.21 11.08
N CYS A 150 -6.43 -9.52 9.79
CA CYS A 150 -5.84 -8.60 8.82
C CYS A 150 -6.68 -7.32 8.65
N CYS A 151 -8.01 -7.43 8.56
CA CYS A 151 -8.90 -6.27 8.44
C CYS A 151 -8.79 -5.32 9.63
N HIS A 152 -8.64 -5.84 10.85
CA HIS A 152 -8.45 -5.01 12.04
C HIS A 152 -7.09 -4.31 12.11
N LEU A 153 -6.10 -4.74 11.31
CA LEU A 153 -4.81 -4.06 11.17
C LEU A 153 -4.88 -2.89 10.17
N MET A 154 -5.96 -2.78 9.38
CA MET A 154 -6.14 -1.71 8.40
C MET A 154 -6.79 -0.49 9.03
N ARG A 155 -6.26 0.70 8.71
CA ARG A 155 -6.82 1.98 9.16
C ARG A 155 -8.07 2.40 8.37
N GLU A 156 -8.11 2.01 7.11
CA GLU A 156 -9.19 2.26 6.16
C GLU A 156 -9.46 0.92 5.46
N PHE A 157 -10.69 0.43 5.55
CA PHE A 157 -11.12 -0.79 4.88
C PHE A 157 -12.51 -0.54 4.32
N ASP A 158 -12.63 -0.66 2.99
CA ASP A 158 -13.88 -0.35 2.30
C ASP A 158 -14.69 -1.60 1.95
N LEU A 159 -15.95 -1.39 1.56
CA LEU A 159 -16.85 -2.47 1.18
C LEU A 159 -16.36 -3.23 -0.07
N ALA A 160 -15.65 -2.56 -0.97
CA ALA A 160 -15.18 -3.17 -2.21
C ALA A 160 -14.06 -4.18 -1.93
N GLU A 161 -13.14 -3.87 -1.02
CA GLU A 161 -12.10 -4.78 -0.55
C GLU A 161 -12.69 -5.98 0.19
N ALA A 162 -13.70 -5.76 1.04
CA ALA A 162 -14.43 -6.82 1.72
C ALA A 162 -15.11 -7.79 0.73
N GLN A 163 -15.81 -7.24 -0.26
CA GLN A 163 -16.45 -8.04 -1.32
C GLN A 163 -15.43 -8.81 -2.14
N ARG A 164 -14.28 -8.20 -2.45
CA ARG A 164 -13.20 -8.85 -3.21
C ARG A 164 -12.59 -10.02 -2.43
N LEU A 165 -12.36 -9.86 -1.13
CA LEU A 165 -11.91 -10.95 -0.26
C LEU A 165 -12.96 -12.06 -0.16
N GLY A 166 -14.23 -11.71 0.06
CA GLY A 166 -15.31 -12.70 0.12
C GLY A 166 -15.47 -13.50 -1.17
N GLY A 167 -15.38 -12.83 -2.32
CA GLY A 167 -15.44 -13.47 -3.64
C GLY A 167 -14.29 -14.45 -3.86
N LEU A 168 -13.07 -14.05 -3.52
CA LEU A 168 -11.89 -14.93 -3.62
C LEU A 168 -12.00 -16.14 -2.67
N ALA A 169 -12.47 -15.94 -1.43
CA ALA A 169 -12.66 -17.04 -0.49
C ALA A 169 -13.65 -18.08 -1.04
N ALA A 170 -14.77 -17.62 -1.60
CA ALA A 170 -15.76 -18.48 -2.22
C ALA A 170 -15.20 -19.22 -3.46
N GLU A 171 -14.46 -18.52 -4.32
CA GLU A 171 -13.81 -19.11 -5.49
C GLU A 171 -12.83 -20.21 -5.07
N LEU A 172 -11.89 -19.91 -4.16
CA LEU A 172 -10.91 -20.88 -3.67
C LEU A 172 -11.57 -22.06 -2.94
N SER A 173 -12.64 -21.81 -2.19
CA SER A 173 -13.40 -22.88 -1.53
C SER A 173 -13.99 -23.85 -2.55
N SER A 174 -14.51 -23.35 -3.67
CA SER A 174 -15.12 -24.16 -4.75
C SER A 174 -14.15 -24.90 -5.68
N ARG A 175 -12.85 -24.61 -5.57
CA ARG A 175 -11.80 -25.21 -6.42
C ARG A 175 -11.36 -26.57 -5.85
N ASP A 176 -11.81 -27.67 -6.45
CA ASP A 176 -11.41 -29.03 -6.03
C ASP A 176 -10.04 -29.46 -6.62
N ASP A 177 -9.53 -28.72 -7.59
CA ASP A 177 -8.25 -28.96 -8.25
C ASP A 177 -7.04 -28.45 -7.45
N LEU A 178 -7.27 -27.68 -6.38
CA LEU A 178 -6.23 -27.11 -5.52
C LEU A 178 -6.16 -27.82 -4.17
N THR A 179 -4.94 -28.01 -3.66
CA THR A 179 -4.75 -28.48 -2.28
C THR A 179 -5.13 -27.38 -1.29
N ASP A 180 -5.43 -27.73 -0.04
CA ASP A 180 -5.68 -26.75 1.04
C ASP A 180 -4.49 -25.78 1.22
N ALA A 181 -3.26 -26.27 1.03
CA ALA A 181 -2.06 -25.45 1.06
C ALA A 181 -2.01 -24.46 -0.12
N ASP A 182 -2.33 -24.89 -1.34
CA ASP A 182 -2.36 -24.01 -2.51
C ASP A 182 -3.44 -22.92 -2.36
N LYS A 183 -4.61 -23.27 -1.82
CA LYS A 183 -5.68 -22.32 -1.50
C LYS A 183 -5.20 -21.30 -0.46
N LEU A 184 -4.51 -21.77 0.58
CA LEU A 184 -3.96 -20.92 1.64
C LEU A 184 -2.87 -19.99 1.11
N ASP A 185 -2.02 -20.45 0.19
CA ASP A 185 -1.01 -19.64 -0.46
C ASP A 185 -1.65 -18.55 -1.33
N CYS A 186 -2.63 -18.91 -2.17
CA CYS A 186 -3.40 -17.91 -2.95
C CYS A 186 -4.09 -16.88 -2.05
N TRP A 187 -4.68 -17.33 -0.94
CA TRP A 187 -5.29 -16.44 0.06
C TRP A 187 -4.26 -15.51 0.72
N GLY A 188 -3.11 -16.06 1.11
CA GLY A 188 -1.99 -15.35 1.70
C GLY A 188 -1.43 -14.25 0.80
N LEU A 189 -1.36 -14.49 -0.52
CA LEU A 189 -0.93 -13.50 -1.50
C LEU A 189 -1.85 -12.28 -1.52
N GLU A 190 -3.16 -12.50 -1.43
CA GLU A 190 -4.16 -11.44 -1.47
C GLU A 190 -4.23 -10.68 -0.14
N LEU A 191 -4.08 -11.36 1.00
CA LEU A 191 -3.92 -10.69 2.29
C LEU A 191 -2.61 -9.89 2.35
N THR A 192 -1.51 -10.40 1.79
CA THR A 192 -0.24 -9.66 1.71
C THR A 192 -0.39 -8.38 0.90
N ARG A 193 -1.24 -8.36 -0.13
CA ARG A 193 -1.54 -7.16 -0.89
C ARG A 193 -2.23 -6.10 -0.03
N LEU A 194 -3.14 -6.51 0.85
CA LEU A 194 -3.93 -5.61 1.68
C LEU A 194 -3.13 -5.07 2.88
N VAL A 195 -2.52 -5.95 3.67
CA VAL A 195 -1.91 -5.56 4.95
C VAL A 195 -0.38 -5.52 4.92
N GLY A 196 0.23 -6.06 3.88
CA GLY A 196 1.69 -6.25 3.80
C GLY A 196 2.20 -7.49 4.52
N GLU A 197 3.40 -7.92 4.15
CA GLU A 197 4.02 -9.19 4.58
C GLU A 197 4.22 -9.27 6.11
N ARG A 198 4.62 -8.16 6.75
CA ARG A 198 4.88 -8.13 8.20
C ARG A 198 3.60 -8.30 9.02
N ALA A 199 2.53 -7.62 8.60
CA ALA A 199 1.24 -7.68 9.27
C ALA A 199 0.62 -9.08 9.13
N LEU A 200 0.65 -9.65 7.92
CA LEU A 200 0.18 -11.01 7.69
C LEU A 200 0.95 -12.02 8.55
N ARG A 201 2.28 -11.92 8.60
CA ARG A 201 3.12 -12.80 9.43
C ARG A 201 2.76 -12.70 10.92
N GLN A 202 2.49 -11.49 11.43
CA GLN A 202 2.07 -11.31 12.82
C GLN A 202 0.67 -11.87 13.07
N ALA A 203 -0.29 -11.65 12.17
CA ALA A 203 -1.64 -12.22 12.25
C ALA A 203 -1.60 -13.75 12.25
N ALA A 204 -0.84 -14.35 11.33
CA ALA A 204 -0.68 -15.79 11.21
C ALA A 204 0.00 -16.42 12.44
N ARG A 205 0.96 -15.73 13.08
CA ARG A 205 1.55 -16.17 14.35
C ARG A 205 0.52 -16.15 15.46
N ARG A 206 -0.21 -15.03 15.62
CA ARG A 206 -1.24 -14.90 16.64
C ARG A 206 -2.36 -15.92 16.52
N LEU A 207 -2.73 -16.27 15.29
CA LEU A 207 -3.74 -17.30 15.03
C LEU A 207 -3.26 -18.70 15.39
N ARG A 208 -1.99 -19.03 15.10
CA ARG A 208 -1.37 -20.31 15.49
C ARG A 208 -1.28 -20.49 16.99
N ASP A 209 -0.96 -19.42 17.72
CA ASP A 209 -0.75 -19.44 19.16
C ASP A 209 -2.07 -19.46 19.95
N ARG A 210 -3.22 -19.35 19.28
CA ARG A 210 -4.53 -19.36 19.94
C ARG A 210 -4.84 -20.76 20.46
N PRO A 211 -5.20 -20.93 21.75
CA PRO A 211 -5.72 -22.20 22.26
C PRO A 211 -6.93 -22.61 21.44
N ARG A 212 -6.93 -23.84 20.93
CA ARG A 212 -8.07 -24.39 20.21
C ARG A 212 -9.14 -24.70 21.26
N ASP A 213 -10.28 -24.02 21.19
CA ASP A 213 -11.46 -24.46 21.93
C ASP A 213 -11.94 -25.77 21.28
N GLU A 214 -11.47 -26.89 21.81
CA GLU A 214 -12.18 -28.16 21.60
C GLU A 214 -13.60 -27.99 22.14
N PRO A 215 -14.65 -28.47 21.44
CA PRO A 215 -15.99 -28.44 21.98
C PRO A 215 -15.98 -29.16 23.33
N ARG A 216 -16.14 -28.42 24.43
CA ARG A 216 -16.29 -28.99 25.77
C ARG A 216 -17.39 -30.05 25.67
N PRO A 217 -17.13 -31.33 26.00
CA PRO A 217 -18.17 -32.34 26.02
C PRO A 217 -19.33 -31.80 26.86
N ALA A 218 -20.54 -31.77 26.28
CA ALA A 218 -21.71 -31.32 26.99
C ALA A 218 -21.77 -32.08 28.32
N GLU A 219 -21.60 -31.37 29.44
CA GLU A 219 -21.83 -31.95 30.75
C GLU A 219 -23.25 -32.53 30.75
N PRO A 220 -23.45 -33.76 31.26
CA PRO A 220 -24.78 -34.34 31.32
C PRO A 220 -25.69 -33.38 32.08
N ALA A 221 -26.79 -32.97 31.44
CA ALA A 221 -27.78 -32.11 32.05
C ALA A 221 -28.20 -32.69 33.40
N GLU A 222 -27.92 -31.96 34.49
CA GLU A 222 -28.49 -32.23 35.79
C GLU A 222 -30.01 -32.29 35.66
N PRO A 223 -30.67 -33.35 36.13
CA PRO A 223 -32.13 -33.46 36.03
C PRO A 223 -32.77 -32.34 36.85
N ALA A 224 -33.65 -31.58 36.21
CA ALA A 224 -34.43 -30.52 36.83
C ALA A 224 -35.15 -31.04 38.09
N PRO A 225 -35.22 -30.25 39.18
CA PRO A 225 -35.95 -30.64 40.37
C PRO A 225 -37.44 -30.77 40.06
N ALA A 226 -38.05 -31.85 40.55
CA ALA A 226 -39.47 -32.14 40.36
C ALA A 226 -40.37 -31.01 40.90
N PRO A 227 -41.49 -30.69 40.23
CA PRO A 227 -42.43 -29.70 40.74
C PRO A 227 -43.21 -30.27 41.93
N ASP A 228 -43.12 -29.60 43.07
CA ASP A 228 -43.99 -29.83 44.22
C ASP A 228 -45.45 -29.55 43.82
N THR A 229 -46.25 -30.62 43.85
CA THR A 229 -47.70 -30.55 43.82
C THR A 229 -48.21 -30.13 45.19
N ASP A 230 -48.72 -28.91 45.33
CA ASP A 230 -49.90 -28.61 46.18
C ASP A 230 -50.31 -27.13 46.07
N HIS A 231 -51.34 -26.86 45.27
CA HIS A 231 -52.60 -26.20 45.67
C HIS A 231 -53.38 -25.72 44.42
N LEU A 232 -54.32 -26.57 44.00
CA LEU A 232 -55.50 -26.19 43.23
C LEU A 232 -56.44 -25.37 44.12
N VAL A 233 -56.83 -24.16 43.71
CA VAL A 233 -58.25 -23.75 43.71
C VAL A 233 -58.53 -22.86 42.49
N GLU A 234 -59.31 -23.47 41.61
CA GLU A 234 -60.10 -23.02 40.48
C GLU A 234 -60.97 -21.77 40.74
N THR A 235 -61.06 -20.85 39.76
CA THR A 235 -62.32 -20.18 39.40
C THR A 235 -62.25 -19.54 38.00
N VAL A 236 -63.26 -19.90 37.20
CA VAL A 236 -63.53 -19.59 35.78
C VAL A 236 -64.17 -18.18 35.63
N PRO A 237 -64.04 -17.48 34.47
CA PRO A 237 -64.23 -16.03 34.35
C PRO A 237 -65.63 -15.61 33.87
N PRO A 238 -65.97 -14.30 33.84
CA PRO A 238 -67.05 -13.80 32.99
C PRO A 238 -66.54 -12.89 31.85
N PRO A 239 -67.27 -12.84 30.71
CA PRO A 239 -66.93 -12.01 29.55
C PRO A 239 -67.64 -10.65 29.61
N ARG A 240 -67.09 -9.62 28.94
CA ARG A 240 -67.85 -8.55 28.23
C ARG A 240 -66.97 -7.57 27.46
N SER A 241 -67.53 -7.10 26.35
CA SER A 241 -66.93 -6.44 25.19
C SER A 241 -67.00 -4.89 25.25
N PRO A 242 -66.80 -4.14 24.13
CA PRO A 242 -65.84 -3.03 24.04
C PRO A 242 -66.48 -1.64 24.16
N ILE A 243 -65.68 -0.62 24.51
CA ILE A 243 -66.08 0.80 24.37
C ILE A 243 -65.03 1.58 23.59
N ALA A 244 -65.51 2.17 22.50
CA ALA A 244 -64.81 3.03 21.57
C ALA A 244 -64.82 4.52 22.00
N LYS A 245 -64.05 5.32 21.24
CA LYS A 245 -64.01 6.80 21.12
C LYS A 245 -62.99 7.45 22.07
N THR A 246 -62.06 8.33 21.64
CA THR A 246 -62.07 9.31 20.54
C THR A 246 -60.66 9.85 20.23
N SER A 247 -60.40 10.04 18.92
CA SER A 247 -59.93 11.30 18.28
C SER A 247 -58.54 11.90 18.57
N ARG A 248 -57.66 11.94 17.56
CA ARG A 248 -57.26 13.12 16.72
C ARG A 248 -56.05 12.72 15.85
N LEU A 249 -56.16 12.74 14.51
CA LEU A 249 -55.56 13.72 13.56
C LEU A 249 -54.04 13.96 13.79
N ALA A 250 -53.11 13.85 12.83
CA ALA A 250 -53.19 13.99 11.38
C ALA A 250 -51.97 13.37 10.67
N ALA A 251 -52.15 13.10 9.37
CA ALA A 251 -51.10 12.78 8.41
C ALA A 251 -50.42 14.06 7.87
N SER A 252 -49.12 14.00 7.56
CA SER A 252 -48.56 14.79 6.46
C SER A 252 -47.55 13.96 5.65
N THR A 253 -47.91 13.82 4.38
CA THR A 253 -47.13 13.31 3.27
C THR A 253 -46.42 14.47 2.57
N GLY A 254 -45.18 14.26 2.13
CA GLY A 254 -44.70 14.78 0.84
C GLY A 254 -43.58 15.82 0.86
N GLY A 255 -42.58 15.58 0.01
CA GLY A 255 -41.53 16.54 -0.38
C GLY A 255 -40.23 15.82 -0.78
N ARG A 256 -40.23 15.01 -1.84
CA ARG A 256 -39.93 15.36 -3.25
C ARG A 256 -38.49 15.87 -3.46
N THR A 257 -37.74 14.99 -4.10
CA THR A 257 -36.45 15.15 -4.78
C THR A 257 -36.45 16.27 -5.81
N GLU A 258 -35.41 17.11 -5.80
CA GLU A 258 -34.89 17.73 -7.02
C GLU A 258 -33.35 17.73 -7.04
N ARG A 259 -32.85 17.23 -8.16
CA ARG A 259 -31.47 17.09 -8.59
C ARG A 259 -31.24 18.23 -9.59
N LYS A 260 -30.27 19.11 -9.38
CA LYS A 260 -29.78 20.02 -10.43
C LYS A 260 -28.26 20.03 -10.48
N SER A 261 -27.78 19.61 -11.64
CA SER A 261 -26.43 19.72 -12.19
C SER A 261 -26.40 20.99 -13.05
N PHE A 262 -25.34 21.79 -12.90
CA PHE A 262 -24.77 22.78 -13.83
C PHE A 262 -23.40 23.11 -13.20
N SER A 263 -22.24 22.71 -13.72
CA SER A 263 -21.57 23.08 -14.98
C SER A 263 -21.30 24.59 -15.10
N ASP A 264 -19.99 24.88 -15.17
CA ASP A 264 -19.26 26.10 -15.59
C ASP A 264 -19.13 27.26 -14.58
N ILE A 265 -17.91 27.45 -14.07
CA ILE A 265 -16.97 28.58 -14.33
C ILE A 265 -15.54 28.04 -14.17
#